data_AF-A0A7C5REU1-F1
#
_entry.id   AF-A0A7C5REU1-F1
#
_cell.length_a   1.000
_cell.length_b   1.000
_cell.length_c   1.000
_cell.angle_alpha   90.00
_cell.angle_beta   90.00
_cell.angle_gamma   90.00
#
_symmetry.space_group_name_H-M   'P 1'
#
loop_
_entity.id
_entity.type
_entity.pdbx_description
1 polymer ?
#
loop_
_entity_poly.entity_id
_entity_poly.type
_entity_poly.pdbx_seq_one_letter_code
_entity_poly.pdbx_strand_id
1 'polypeptide(L)' 'MNLKALAPEKYTRIAVAYGFADREVAREAKDLKEAVRFLRRGVEEGALYGVVVWVLEETEDYTLERRVFIHF' A
#
# COMPACT_ATOMS: atom_id res chain seq x y z
N MET A 1 5.20 -7.79 -9.99
CA MET A 1 5.75 -6.97 -8.89
C MET A 1 5.93 -7.84 -7.64
N ASN A 2 7.15 -7.87 -7.08
CA ASN A 2 7.45 -8.62 -5.86
C ASN A 2 7.55 -7.65 -4.66
N LEU A 3 6.47 -7.49 -3.89
CA LEU A 3 6.46 -6.62 -2.71
C LEU A 3 7.26 -7.19 -1.53
N LYS A 4 7.54 -8.50 -1.51
CA LYS A 4 8.22 -9.16 -0.38
C LYS A 4 9.62 -8.60 -0.15
N ALA A 5 10.33 -8.22 -1.21
CA ALA A 5 11.66 -7.60 -1.12
C ALA A 5 11.64 -6.19 -0.51
N LEU A 6 10.47 -5.54 -0.47
CA LEU A 6 10.29 -4.19 0.03
C LEU A 6 9.65 -4.17 1.43
N ALA A 7 9.09 -5.30 1.85
CA ALA A 7 8.45 -5.44 3.15
C ALA A 7 9.49 -5.32 4.28
N PRO A 8 9.22 -4.51 5.30
CA PRO A 8 10.04 -4.46 6.51
C PRO A 8 9.93 -5.77 7.29
N GLU A 9 10.93 -6.07 8.11
CA GLU A 9 10.95 -7.28 8.96
C GLU A 9 9.80 -7.32 9.98
N LYS A 10 9.37 -6.14 10.44
CA LYS A 10 8.28 -5.95 11.40
C LYS A 10 7.36 -4.84 10.93
N TYR A 11 6.05 -5.05 11.04
CA TYR A 11 4.99 -4.08 10.81
C TYR A 11 3.72 -4.54 11.52
N THR A 12 2.83 -3.62 11.84
CA THR A 12 1.54 -3.89 12.50
C THR A 12 0.42 -4.08 11.49
N ARG A 13 0.39 -3.27 10.42
CA ARG A 13 -0.62 -3.33 9.35
C ARG A 13 -0.06 -2.89 8.00
N ILE A 14 -0.78 -3.27 6.94
CA ILE A 14 -0.48 -2.90 5.56
C ILE A 14 -1.66 -2.12 5.01
N ALA A 15 -1.44 -0.91 4.52
CA ALA A 15 -2.42 -0.18 3.75
C ALA A 15 -1.96 -0.05 2.30
N VAL A 16 -2.93 -0.03 1.39
CA VAL A 16 -2.71 0.16 -0.03
C VAL A 16 -3.59 1.29 -0.50
N ALA A 17 -2.99 2.27 -1.17
CA ALA A 17 -3.71 3.28 -1.91
C ALA A 17 -3.38 3.16 -3.40
N TYR A 18 -4.31 3.50 -4.27
CA TYR A 18 -4.03 3.70 -5.69
C TYR A 18 -4.87 4.86 -6.21
N GLY A 19 -4.22 5.70 -7.03
CA GLY A 19 -4.77 6.96 -7.49
C GLY A 19 -5.06 6.97 -8.98
N PHE A 20 -6.12 7.66 -9.34
CA PHE A 20 -6.55 7.99 -10.69
C PHE A 20 -6.37 9.50 -10.92
N ALA A 21 -6.75 10.00 -12.09
CA ALA A 21 -6.67 11.44 -12.39
C ALA A 21 -7.55 12.30 -11.47
N ASP A 22 -8.65 11.76 -10.97
CA ASP A 22 -9.72 12.49 -10.26
C ASP A 22 -9.99 12.00 -8.84
N ARG A 23 -9.46 10.84 -8.45
CA ARG A 23 -9.73 10.21 -7.15
C ARG A 23 -8.61 9.30 -6.66
N GLU A 24 -8.61 8.98 -5.38
CA GLU A 24 -7.77 7.95 -4.77
C GLU A 24 -8.64 6.92 -4.03
N VAL A 25 -8.23 5.65 -4.06
CA VAL A 25 -8.86 4.58 -3.29
C VAL A 25 -7.84 4.00 -2.33
N ALA A 26 -8.12 4.08 -1.02
CA ALA A 26 -7.29 3.49 0.04
C ALA A 26 -8.01 2.32 0.73
N ARG A 27 -7.27 1.25 1.02
CA ARG A 27 -7.76 0.05 1.71
C ARG A 27 -6.69 -0.55 2.61
N GLU A 28 -7.11 -1.04 3.77
CA GLU A 28 -6.24 -1.89 4.59
C GLU A 28 -6.22 -3.32 4.03
N ALA A 29 -5.04 -3.91 3.94
CA ALA A 29 -4.80 -5.27 3.47
C ALA A 29 -4.37 -6.16 4.63
N LYS A 30 -4.98 -7.34 4.74
CA LYS A 30 -4.67 -8.30 5.82
C LYS A 30 -3.30 -8.96 5.66
N ASP A 31 -2.82 -9.06 4.42
CA ASP A 31 -1.53 -9.63 4.10
C ASP A 31 -0.96 -9.07 2.78
N LEU A 32 0.29 -9.43 2.45
CA LEU A 32 0.94 -9.00 1.22
C LEU A 32 0.23 -9.51 -0.05
N LYS A 33 -0.44 -10.65 -0.01
CA LYS A 33 -1.14 -11.22 -1.17
C LYS A 33 -2.38 -10.39 -1.50
N GLU A 34 -3.12 -9.96 -0.49
CA GLU A 34 -4.24 -9.05 -0.61
C GLU A 34 -3.79 -7.66 -1.05
N ALA A 35 -2.68 -7.14 -0.50
CA ALA A 35 -2.11 -5.87 -0.93
C ALA A 35 -1.78 -5.87 -2.44
N VAL A 36 -1.13 -6.93 -2.94
CA VAL A 36 -0.86 -7.11 -4.38
C VAL A 36 -2.16 -7.19 -5.18
N ARG A 37 -3.20 -7.85 -4.66
CA ARG A 37 -4.50 -7.96 -5.34
C ARG A 37 -5.16 -6.59 -5.50
N PHE A 38 -5.10 -5.73 -4.48
CA PHE A 38 -5.63 -4.37 -4.56
C PHE A 38 -4.87 -3.51 -5.58
N LEU A 39 -3.54 -3.59 -5.61
CA LEU A 39 -2.75 -2.87 -6.62
C LEU A 39 -3.07 -3.35 -8.03
N ARG A 40 -3.18 -4.67 -8.25
CA ARG A 40 -3.57 -5.23 -9.55
C ARG A 40 -4.94 -4.72 -10.00
N ARG A 41 -5.91 -4.72 -9.09
CA ARG A 41 -7.24 -4.18 -9.36
C ARG A 41 -7.18 -2.70 -9.73
N GLY A 42 -6.38 -1.90 -9.03
CA GLY A 42 -6.15 -0.49 -9.37
C GLY A 42 -5.60 -0.34 -10.80
N VAL A 43 -4.60 -1.15 -11.17
CA VAL A 43 -4.05 -1.17 -12.54
C VAL A 43 -5.11 -1.54 -13.58
N GLU A 44 -5.89 -2.59 -13.31
CA GLU A 44 -6.98 -3.04 -14.20
C GLU A 44 -8.08 -1.97 -14.37
N GLU A 45 -8.32 -1.16 -13.34
CA GLU A 45 -9.27 -0.05 -13.36
C GLU A 45 -8.69 1.24 -14.00
N GLY A 46 -7.39 1.28 -14.30
CA GLY A 46 -6.72 2.44 -14.91
C GLY A 46 -6.07 3.43 -13.92
N ALA A 47 -5.63 2.96 -12.75
CA ALA A 47 -4.88 3.77 -11.80
C ALA A 47 -3.54 4.21 -12.40
N LEU A 48 -3.12 5.44 -12.07
CA LEU A 48 -1.88 6.07 -12.50
C LEU A 48 -0.70 5.73 -11.57
N TYR A 49 -0.99 5.47 -10.31
CA TYR A 49 0.00 5.09 -9.31
C TYR A 49 -0.62 4.24 -8.21
N GLY A 50 0.24 3.53 -7.50
CA GLY A 50 -0.06 2.80 -6.27
C GLY A 50 0.91 3.18 -5.16
N VAL A 51 0.44 3.12 -3.92
CA VAL A 51 1.23 3.30 -2.71
C VAL A 51 0.97 2.11 -1.82
N VAL A 52 2.06 1.50 -1.33
CA VAL A 52 2.00 0.53 -0.24
C VAL A 52 2.58 1.17 0.99
N VAL A 53 1.81 1.14 2.07
CA VAL A 53 2.18 1.71 3.36
C VAL A 53 2.26 0.57 4.37
N TRP A 54 3.43 0.35 4.93
CA TRP A 54 3.60 -0.51 6.10
C TRP A 54 3.66 0.38 7.33
N VAL A 55 2.71 0.19 8.25
CA VAL A 55 2.77 0.85 9.55
C VAL A 55 3.71 0.04 10.43
N LEU A 56 4.82 0.65 10.84
CA LEU A 56 5.84 0.02 11.66
C LEU A 56 5.49 0.14 13.14
N GLU A 57 4.97 1.31 13.51
CA GLU A 57 4.60 1.66 14.87
C GLU A 57 3.50 2.71 14.84
N GLU A 58 2.55 2.62 15.78
CA GLU A 58 1.43 3.53 15.91
C GLU A 58 1.19 3.77 17.40
N THR A 59 1.30 5.02 17.81
CA THR A 59 1.04 5.50 19.18
C THR A 59 -0.03 6.60 19.12
N GLU A 60 -0.46 7.11 20.28
CA GLU A 60 -1.39 8.24 20.32
C GLU A 60 -0.80 9.52 19.70
N ASP A 61 0.53 9.68 19.77
CA ASP A 61 1.22 10.91 19.38
C ASP A 61 1.83 10.84 17.96
N TYR A 62 2.11 9.64 17.43
CA TYR A 62 2.71 9.49 16.10
C TYR A 62 2.42 8.16 15.42
N THR A 63 2.60 8.15 14.10
CA THR A 63 2.63 6.95 13.27
C THR A 63 3.97 6.90 12.52
N LEU A 64 4.73 5.81 12.72
CA LEU A 64 5.91 5.52 11.94
C LEU A 64 5.54 4.54 10.83
N GLU A 65 5.81 4.93 9.59
CA GLU A 65 5.42 4.15 8.41
C GLU A 65 6.53 4.13 7.36
N ARG A 66 6.54 3.05 6.57
CA ARG A 66 7.32 2.94 5.35
C ARG A 66 6.38 3.02 4.16
N ARG A 67 6.59 3.97 3.27
CA ARG A 67 5.83 4.12 2.02
C ARG A 67 6.66 3.69 0.83
N VAL A 68 6.06 2.92 -0.07
CA VAL A 68 6.62 2.60 -1.38
C VAL A 68 5.65 3.08 -2.45
N PHE A 69 6.14 3.97 -3.29
CA PHE A 69 5.42 4.50 -4.44
C PHE A 69 5.72 3.66 -5.68
N ILE A 70 4.68 3.36 -6.45
CA ILE A 70 4.74 2.56 -7.66
C ILE A 70 4.01 3.35 -8.75
N HIS A 71 4.72 3.73 -9.80
CA HIS A 71 4.11 4.24 -11.02
C HIS A 71 3.79 3.07 -11.95
N PHE A 72 2.60 3.10 -12.55
CA PHE A 72 2.13 2.05 -13.46
C PHE A 72 2.37 2.42 -14.92
#